data_AF-A0A3C0JHK6-F1
#
_entry.id   AF-A0A3C0JHK6-F1
#
_cell.length_a   1.000
_cell.length_b   1.000
_cell.length_c   1.000
_cell.angle_alpha   90.00
_cell.angle_beta   90.00
_cell.angle_gamma   90.00
#
_symmetry.space_group_name_H-M   'P 1'
#
loop_
_entity.id
_entity.type
_entity.pdbx_description
1 polymer ?
#
loop_
_entity_poly.entity_id
_entity_poly.type
_entity_poly.pdbx_seq_one_letter_code
_entity_poly.pdbx_strand_id
1 'polypeptide(L)'
;MTENKKPLSDRAKEVGKRIGSLRDFLEFLEENGQCITWSDDVLPEPDIRNIAVAAGRDSMNGPAVIFNNMAGYPGKKLVIGVHGSFTNLALLLGHPKGTTIKELFYDIISRWGD
;
A
#
# COMPACT_ATOMS: atom_id res chain seq x y z
N MET A 1 27.28 -12.12 -16.85
CA MET A 1 27.43 -12.69 -15.50
C MET A 1 26.05 -12.71 -14.90
N THR A 2 25.44 -13.88 -14.74
CA THR A 2 24.16 -14.01 -14.04
C THR A 2 24.43 -13.76 -12.56
N GLU A 3 24.22 -12.53 -12.09
CA GLU A 3 24.26 -12.26 -10.66
C GLU A 3 23.19 -13.11 -9.98
N ASN A 4 23.61 -13.89 -8.99
CA ASN A 4 22.72 -14.74 -8.20
C ASN A 4 21.71 -13.84 -7.48
N LYS A 5 20.52 -13.69 -8.06
CA LYS A 5 19.38 -13.02 -7.41
C LYS A 5 19.19 -13.63 -6.03
N LYS A 6 19.15 -12.76 -5.01
CA LYS A 6 18.97 -13.19 -3.63
C LYS A 6 17.62 -13.92 -3.51
N PRO A 7 17.57 -15.11 -2.88
CA PRO A 7 16.28 -15.78 -2.68
C PRO A 7 15.36 -14.91 -1.82
N LEU A 8 14.08 -14.87 -2.19
CA LEU A 8 13.05 -14.19 -1.40
C LEU A 8 13.01 -14.76 0.03
N SER A 9 12.77 -13.89 1.01
CA SER A 9 12.47 -14.31 2.38
C SER A 9 11.19 -15.15 2.42
N ASP A 10 11.04 -16.00 3.43
CA ASP A 10 9.85 -16.85 3.54
C ASP A 10 8.59 -16.00 3.73
N ARG A 11 8.69 -14.89 4.49
CA ARG A 11 7.61 -13.90 4.59
C ARG A 11 7.25 -13.28 3.24
N ALA A 12 8.22 -12.94 2.39
CA ALA A 12 7.95 -12.41 1.05
C ALA A 12 7.24 -13.45 0.16
N LYS A 13 7.61 -14.73 0.28
CA LYS A 13 6.91 -15.82 -0.43
C LYS A 13 5.48 -16.00 0.09
N GLU A 14 5.26 -15.92 1.40
CA GLU A 14 3.92 -16.01 2.01
C GLU A 14 3.04 -14.85 1.56
N VAL A 15 3.54 -13.62 1.63
CA VAL A 15 2.82 -12.43 1.15
C VAL A 15 2.50 -12.55 -0.34
N GLY A 16 3.46 -13.00 -1.16
CA GLY A 16 3.23 -13.23 -2.60
C GLY A 16 2.22 -14.33 -2.93
N LYS A 17 2.07 -15.33 -2.06
CA LYS A 17 1.00 -16.35 -2.19
C LYS A 17 -0.37 -15.83 -1.75
N ARG A 18 -0.38 -14.92 -0.77
CA ARG A 18 -1.61 -14.37 -0.18
C ARG A 18 -2.24 -13.28 -1.06
N ILE A 19 -1.42 -12.40 -1.64
CA ILE A 19 -1.90 -11.23 -2.39
C ILE A 19 -1.98 -11.58 -3.88
N GLY A 20 -3.19 -11.96 -4.33
CA GLY A 20 -3.48 -12.19 -5.75
C GLY A 20 -4.23 -11.03 -6.41
N SER A 21 -4.82 -10.14 -5.61
CA SER A 21 -5.63 -9.03 -6.10
C SER A 21 -5.44 -7.76 -5.27
N LEU A 22 -5.92 -6.62 -5.80
CA LEU A 22 -6.00 -5.39 -5.03
C LEU A 22 -6.84 -5.57 -3.75
N ARG A 23 -7.87 -6.43 -3.77
CA ARG A 23 -8.79 -6.58 -2.62
C ARG A 23 -8.08 -7.29 -1.49
N ASP A 24 -7.33 -8.35 -1.82
CA ASP A 24 -6.49 -9.09 -0.89
C ASP A 24 -5.43 -8.18 -0.26
N PHE A 25 -4.86 -7.27 -1.06
CA PHE A 25 -3.88 -6.32 -0.53
C PHE A 25 -4.51 -5.30 0.43
N LEU A 26 -5.70 -4.79 0.12
CA LEU A 26 -6.40 -3.86 1.01
C LEU A 26 -6.78 -4.51 2.35
N GLU A 27 -7.27 -5.76 2.32
CA GLU A 27 -7.52 -6.55 3.53
C GLU A 27 -6.22 -6.76 4.33
N PHE A 28 -5.12 -7.12 3.65
CA PHE A 28 -3.83 -7.25 4.29
C PHE A 28 -3.33 -5.94 4.91
N LEU A 29 -3.53 -4.80 4.24
CA LEU A 29 -3.19 -3.49 4.79
C LEU A 29 -4.07 -3.14 6.00
N GLU A 30 -5.37 -3.45 5.96
CA GLU A 30 -6.31 -3.23 7.08
C GLU A 30 -5.89 -4.02 8.33
N GLU A 31 -5.58 -5.31 8.19
CA GLU A 31 -5.04 -6.14 9.29
C GLU A 31 -3.75 -5.56 9.90
N ASN A 32 -2.98 -4.87 9.07
CA ASN A 32 -1.77 -4.19 9.47
C ASN A 32 -2.01 -2.72 9.84
N GLY A 33 -3.25 -2.24 10.03
CA GLY A 33 -3.51 -0.83 10.42
C GLY A 33 -2.94 0.19 9.43
N GLN A 34 -2.90 -0.17 8.14
CA GLN A 34 -2.40 0.63 7.02
C GLN A 34 -3.47 0.80 5.92
N CYS A 35 -4.72 0.43 6.21
CA CYS A 35 -5.88 0.81 5.43
C CYS A 35 -6.98 1.28 6.37
N ILE A 36 -7.63 2.39 6.02
CA ILE A 36 -8.78 2.93 6.75
C ILE A 36 -9.96 3.13 5.80
N THR A 37 -11.16 3.00 6.34
CA THR A 37 -12.39 3.37 5.63
C THR A 37 -12.85 4.74 6.10
N TRP A 38 -13.00 5.68 5.18
CA TRP A 38 -13.64 6.97 5.41
C TRP A 38 -15.16 6.79 5.31
N SER A 39 -15.85 6.97 6.44
CA SER A 39 -17.29 6.71 6.57
C SER A 39 -18.17 7.86 6.10
N ASP A 40 -17.67 9.09 6.16
CA ASP A 40 -18.49 10.27 5.91
C ASP A 40 -18.74 10.45 4.42
N ASP A 41 -19.86 11.09 4.10
CA ASP A 41 -20.17 11.49 2.73
C ASP A 41 -19.14 12.52 2.26
N VAL A 42 -18.52 12.27 1.10
CA VAL A 42 -17.54 13.18 0.50
C VAL A 42 -17.97 13.62 -0.88
N LEU A 43 -17.64 14.87 -1.24
CA LEU A 43 -17.64 15.31 -2.62
C LEU A 43 -16.40 14.74 -3.32
N PRO A 44 -16.51 14.30 -4.59
CA PRO A 44 -15.34 13.91 -5.38
C PRO A 44 -14.24 14.98 -5.39
N GLU A 45 -14.63 16.24 -5.51
CA GLU A 45 -13.78 17.41 -5.30
C GLU A 45 -14.55 18.44 -4.46
N PRO A 46 -13.90 19.15 -3.52
CA PRO A 46 -12.47 19.10 -3.22
C PRO A 46 -12.05 18.05 -2.17
N ASP A 47 -13.01 17.31 -1.60
CA ASP A 47 -12.78 16.56 -0.36
C ASP A 47 -11.78 15.41 -0.53
N ILE A 48 -11.95 14.58 -1.56
CA ILE A 48 -11.03 13.47 -1.83
C ILE A 48 -9.61 13.99 -2.05
N ARG A 49 -9.45 15.10 -2.78
CA ARG A 49 -8.14 15.74 -2.98
C ARG A 49 -7.53 16.18 -1.64
N ASN A 50 -8.30 16.83 -0.78
CA ASN A 50 -7.80 17.29 0.52
C ASN A 50 -7.38 16.12 1.43
N ILE A 51 -8.18 15.05 1.45
CA ILE A 51 -7.88 13.83 2.20
C ILE A 51 -6.65 13.14 1.62
N ALA A 52 -6.51 13.08 0.30
CA ALA A 52 -5.33 12.53 -0.37
C ALA A 52 -4.06 13.30 -0.05
N VAL A 53 -4.11 14.63 -0.05
CA VAL A 53 -2.99 15.48 0.36
C VAL A 53 -2.63 15.24 1.82
N ALA A 54 -3.62 15.14 2.72
CA ALA A 54 -3.38 14.88 4.13
C ALA A 54 -2.72 13.50 4.35
N ALA A 55 -3.23 12.44 3.73
CA ALA A 55 -2.64 11.10 3.79
C ALA A 55 -1.21 11.08 3.20
N GLY A 56 -0.98 11.78 2.09
CA GLY A 56 0.32 11.86 1.43
C GLY A 56 1.38 12.70 2.15
N ARG A 57 1.02 13.47 3.19
CA ARG A 57 1.99 14.24 4.00
C ARG A 57 2.89 13.33 4.84
N ASP A 58 2.42 12.13 5.19
CA ASP A 58 3.25 11.09 5.80
C ASP A 58 3.61 10.03 4.76
N SER A 59 4.68 10.28 4.02
CA SER A 59 5.20 9.33 3.03
C SER A 59 5.77 8.05 3.64
N MET A 60 5.98 8.00 4.96
CA MET A 60 6.50 6.81 5.64
C MET A 60 5.38 5.88 6.09
N ASN A 61 4.29 6.40 6.65
CA ASN A 61 3.26 5.59 7.31
C ASN A 61 1.82 5.92 6.91
N GLY A 62 1.63 6.83 5.94
CA GLY A 62 0.30 7.19 5.44
C GLY A 62 -0.51 5.94 5.03
N PRO A 63 -1.75 5.78 5.51
CA PRO A 63 -2.57 4.62 5.19
C PRO A 63 -3.17 4.74 3.79
N ALA A 64 -3.59 3.60 3.23
CA ALA A 64 -4.56 3.60 2.15
C ALA A 64 -5.93 4.05 2.70
N VAL A 65 -6.66 4.87 1.95
CA VAL A 65 -7.97 5.39 2.37
C VAL A 65 -9.04 4.93 1.39
N ILE A 66 -10.04 4.21 1.89
CA ILE A 66 -11.20 3.74 1.12
C ILE A 66 -12.37 4.70 1.34
N PHE A 67 -12.97 5.15 0.24
CA PHE A 67 -14.21 5.93 0.23
C PHE A 67 -15.35 5.05 -0.29
N ASN A 68 -16.41 4.90 0.51
CA ASN A 68 -17.61 4.17 0.12
C ASN A 68 -18.78 5.10 -0.23
N ASN A 69 -18.73 6.35 0.25
CA ASN A 69 -19.84 7.29 0.21
C ASN A 69 -19.42 8.57 -0.53
N MET A 70 -19.54 8.55 -1.86
CA MET A 70 -19.18 9.69 -2.71
C MET A 70 -20.43 10.25 -3.40
N ALA A 71 -20.64 11.55 -3.25
CA ALA A 71 -21.76 12.25 -3.87
C ALA A 71 -21.75 12.04 -5.39
N GLY A 72 -22.89 11.59 -5.95
CA GLY A 72 -23.02 11.29 -7.38
C GLY A 72 -22.49 9.92 -7.83
N TYR A 73 -21.95 9.11 -6.92
CA TYR A 73 -21.37 7.78 -7.24
C TYR A 73 -21.90 6.66 -6.32
N PRO A 74 -23.23 6.43 -6.26
CA PRO A 74 -23.81 5.43 -5.37
C PRO A 74 -23.28 4.01 -5.66
N GLY A 75 -22.90 3.30 -4.61
CA GLY A 75 -22.38 1.93 -4.67
C GLY A 75 -20.99 1.79 -5.30
N LYS A 76 -20.33 2.90 -5.66
CA LYS A 76 -18.94 2.89 -6.14
C LYS A 76 -18.00 3.11 -4.97
N LYS A 77 -16.83 2.48 -5.05
CA LYS A 77 -15.75 2.63 -4.07
C LYS A 77 -14.54 3.24 -4.75
N LEU A 78 -13.85 4.12 -4.04
CA LEU A 78 -12.57 4.68 -4.46
C LEU A 78 -11.53 4.39 -3.38
N VAL A 79 -10.30 4.13 -3.77
CA VAL A 79 -9.18 3.98 -2.84
C VAL A 79 -7.99 4.80 -3.30
N ILE A 80 -7.33 5.45 -2.35
CA ILE A 80 -6.09 6.20 -2.56
C ILE A 80 -5.00 5.67 -1.64
N GLY A 81 -3.75 6.06 -1.89
CA GLY A 81 -2.64 5.79 -0.97
C GLY A 81 -2.20 4.32 -0.90
N VAL A 82 -2.67 3.46 -1.80
CA VAL A 82 -2.35 2.01 -1.82
C VAL A 82 -0.84 1.75 -1.76
N HIS A 83 -0.08 2.40 -2.64
CA HIS A 83 1.39 2.41 -2.62
C HIS A 83 1.94 3.77 -2.15
N GLY A 84 1.13 4.54 -1.42
CA GLY A 84 1.42 5.94 -1.05
C GLY A 84 2.43 6.10 0.08
N SER A 85 2.80 5.02 0.76
CA SER A 85 3.75 5.03 1.86
C SER A 85 4.79 3.92 1.75
N PHE A 86 5.99 4.17 2.30
CA PHE A 86 7.03 3.15 2.38
C PHE A 86 6.64 1.97 3.28
N THR A 87 5.79 2.19 4.28
CA THR A 87 5.23 1.09 5.09
C THR A 87 4.34 0.17 4.26
N ASN A 88 3.47 0.70 3.39
CA ASN A 88 2.66 -0.14 2.50
C ASN A 88 3.54 -0.94 1.53
N LEU A 89 4.59 -0.31 0.98
CA LEU A 89 5.56 -0.98 0.12
C LEU A 89 6.34 -2.07 0.86
N ALA A 90 6.78 -1.80 2.10
CA ALA A 90 7.46 -2.78 2.93
C ALA A 90 6.58 -4.01 3.17
N LEU A 91 5.33 -3.80 3.56
CA LEU A 91 4.35 -4.86 3.78
C LEU A 91 4.14 -5.70 2.50
N LEU A 92 3.93 -5.04 1.36
CA LEU A 92 3.76 -5.70 0.06
C LEU A 92 4.97 -6.56 -0.33
N LEU A 93 6.19 -6.08 -0.04
CA LEU A 93 7.42 -6.79 -0.33
C LEU A 93 7.76 -7.87 0.72
N GLY A 94 6.95 -8.04 1.76
CA GLY A 94 7.17 -9.04 2.81
C GLY A 94 8.16 -8.61 3.89
N HIS A 95 8.37 -7.32 4.06
CA HIS A 95 9.16 -6.73 5.13
C HIS A 95 8.29 -6.26 6.30
N PRO A 96 8.85 -6.17 7.53
CA PRO A 96 8.15 -5.54 8.64
C PRO A 96 7.97 -4.03 8.42
N LYS A 97 7.01 -3.43 9.12
CA LYS A 97 6.88 -1.97 9.21
C LYS A 97 8.16 -1.35 9.77
N GLY A 98 8.49 -0.14 9.33
CA GLY A 98 9.70 0.57 9.74
C GLY A 98 10.99 0.08 9.05
N THR A 99 10.89 -0.86 8.11
CA THR A 99 12.02 -1.21 7.23
C THR A 99 12.51 0.03 6.50
N THR A 100 13.82 0.23 6.44
CA THR A 100 14.39 1.45 5.89
C THR A 100 14.24 1.50 4.37
N ILE A 101 14.15 2.71 3.81
CA ILE A 101 14.11 2.93 2.36
C ILE A 101 15.31 2.28 1.66
N LYS A 102 16.49 2.31 2.31
CA LYS A 102 17.72 1.69 1.81
C LYS A 102 17.57 0.18 1.67
N GLU A 103 17.02 -0.49 2.67
CA GLU A 103 16.78 -1.94 2.62
C GLU A 103 15.77 -2.31 1.53
N LEU A 104 14.67 -1.56 1.42
CA LEU A 104 13.67 -1.78 0.37
C LEU A 104 14.27 -1.58 -1.03
N PHE A 105 15.11 -0.54 -1.20
CA PHE A 105 15.78 -0.26 -2.47
C PHE A 105 16.68 -1.42 -2.91
N TYR A 106 17.57 -1.90 -2.03
CA TYR A 106 18.44 -3.03 -2.35
C TYR A 106 17.68 -4.34 -2.52
N ASP A 107 16.56 -4.53 -1.81
CA ASP A 107 15.70 -5.70 -2.02
C ASP A 107 15.07 -5.69 -3.43
N ILE A 108 14.53 -4.55 -3.87
CA ILE A 108 13.99 -4.39 -5.23
C ILE A 108 15.09 -4.67 -6.28
N ILE A 109 16.29 -4.11 -6.11
CA ILE A 109 17.43 -4.41 -7.00
C ILE A 109 17.77 -5.90 -6.97
N SER A 110 17.79 -6.55 -5.81
CA SER A 110 18.14 -7.98 -5.74
C SER A 110 17.13 -8.90 -6.46
N ARG A 111 15.88 -8.45 -6.61
CA ARG A 111 14.80 -9.19 -7.28
C ARG A 111 14.77 -8.95 -8.78
N TRP A 112 14.99 -7.72 -9.22
CA TRP A 112 14.78 -7.29 -10.61
C TRP A 112 15.92 -6.49 -11.25
N GLY A 113 16.92 -6.09 -10.49
CA GLY A 113 18.14 -5.48 -11.04
C GLY A 113 18.86 -6.44 -11.97
N ASP A 114 19.47 -5.85 -13.00
CA ASP A 114 20.32 -6.53 -14.00
C ASP A 114 21.78 -6.58 -13.54
#